data_AF-A0A1Y3SQ68-F1
#
_entry.id   AF-A0A1Y3SQ68-F1
#
_cell.length_a   1.000
_cell.length_b   1.000
_cell.length_c   1.000
_cell.angle_alpha   90.00
_cell.angle_beta   90.00
_cell.angle_gamma   90.00
#
_symmetry.space_group_name_H-M   'P 1'
#
loop_
_entity.id
_entity.type
_entity.pdbx_description
1 polymer ?
#
loop_
_entity_poly.entity_id
_entity_poly.type
_entity_poly.pdbx_seq_one_letter_code
_entity_poly.pdbx_strand_id
1 'polypeptide(L)'
;MSFEVSERTVGIQMSDEDAEKLSAIAANHGKTVSELLSGFVGDLICGSQTNGSDEREFAELWLNRRYGYWEDDSLLAHLANSDPDVNAAVGEFLTQYDDWKLSLEHPEEFADEIADCPGEKLYCQMVVEDYLRGWSHADDIPEEEIKRCRKWLTEANQLNGTLPPTTDVEPYKQYFPQTYSVSRMRATIIHLLEQWQRKQQHKQQRGPEK
;
A
#
# COMPACT_ATOMS: atom_id res chain seq x y z
N MET A 1 1.68 -25.92 14.59
CA MET A 1 0.80 -24.84 14.08
C MET A 1 0.58 -25.12 12.60
N SER A 2 -0.67 -25.33 12.18
CA SER A 2 -1.02 -25.38 10.75
C SER A 2 -1.14 -23.95 10.26
N PHE A 3 -0.25 -23.53 9.38
CA PHE A 3 -0.39 -22.26 8.68
C PHE A 3 -1.44 -22.46 7.58
N GLU A 4 -2.53 -21.72 7.63
CA GLU A 4 -3.49 -21.69 6.53
C GLU A 4 -2.85 -20.98 5.34
N VAL A 5 -2.68 -21.71 4.23
CA VAL A 5 -2.18 -21.17 2.97
C VAL A 5 -3.38 -20.72 2.15
N SER A 6 -3.38 -19.45 1.74
CA SER A 6 -4.38 -18.90 0.83
C SER A 6 -3.71 -18.53 -0.49
N GLU A 7 -4.41 -18.72 -1.60
CA GLU A 7 -3.94 -18.30 -2.93
C GLU A 7 -3.85 -16.78 -2.98
N ARG A 8 -2.72 -16.27 -3.50
CA ARG A 8 -2.46 -14.85 -3.70
C ARG A 8 -2.15 -14.61 -5.17
N THR A 9 -2.67 -13.53 -5.74
CA THR A 9 -2.41 -13.15 -7.13
C THR A 9 -1.40 -12.01 -7.16
N VAL A 10 -0.28 -12.22 -7.86
CA VAL A 10 0.72 -11.19 -8.14
C VAL A 10 0.95 -11.17 -9.66
N GLY A 11 0.82 -9.99 -10.26
CA GLY A 11 1.10 -9.81 -11.69
C GLY A 11 2.61 -9.73 -11.93
N ILE A 12 3.13 -10.58 -12.82
CA ILE A 12 4.55 -10.58 -13.22
C ILE A 12 4.66 -10.10 -14.67
N GLN A 13 5.50 -9.09 -14.90
CA GLN A 13 5.78 -8.60 -16.25
C GLN A 13 6.88 -9.46 -16.88
N MET A 14 6.59 -10.08 -18.02
CA MET A 14 7.54 -10.87 -18.80
C MET A 14 7.12 -10.93 -20.28
N SER A 15 8.05 -11.31 -21.15
CA SER A 15 7.76 -11.55 -22.57
C SER A 15 7.06 -12.89 -22.77
N ASP A 16 6.37 -13.07 -23.91
CA ASP A 16 5.75 -14.36 -24.28
C ASP A 16 6.79 -15.48 -24.34
N GLU A 17 8.00 -15.19 -24.84
CA GLU A 17 9.11 -16.14 -24.92
C GLU A 17 9.57 -16.58 -23.52
N ASP A 18 9.67 -15.65 -22.57
CA ASP A 18 10.04 -15.98 -21.18
C ASP A 18 8.94 -16.76 -20.46
N ALA A 19 7.66 -16.47 -20.77
CA ALA A 19 6.52 -17.23 -20.26
C ALA A 19 6.55 -18.69 -20.74
N GLU A 20 6.85 -18.93 -22.02
CA GLU A 20 7.03 -20.28 -22.56
C GLU A 20 8.20 -21.02 -21.88
N LYS A 21 9.34 -20.34 -21.66
CA LYS A 21 10.51 -20.91 -20.97
C LYS A 21 10.19 -21.27 -19.53
N LEU A 22 9.53 -20.38 -18.79
CA LEU A 22 9.13 -20.62 -17.40
C LEU A 22 8.19 -21.83 -17.30
N SER A 23 7.22 -21.92 -18.22
CA SER A 23 6.31 -23.06 -18.32
C SER A 23 7.05 -24.37 -18.58
N ALA A 24 8.02 -24.37 -19.50
CA ALA A 24 8.83 -25.54 -19.82
C ALA A 24 9.72 -25.99 -18.64
N ILE A 25 10.31 -25.04 -17.90
CA ILE A 25 11.09 -25.35 -16.69
C ILE A 25 10.20 -26.04 -15.66
N ALA A 26 9.02 -25.50 -15.37
CA ALA A 26 8.09 -26.10 -14.41
C ALA A 26 7.71 -27.53 -14.83
N ALA A 27 7.35 -27.73 -16.11
CA ALA A 27 7.00 -29.04 -16.65
C ALA A 27 8.14 -30.06 -16.53
N ASN A 28 9.38 -29.66 -16.80
CA ASN A 28 10.56 -30.53 -16.70
C ASN A 28 10.84 -31.03 -15.27
N HIS A 29 10.37 -30.29 -14.27
CA HIS A 29 10.47 -30.65 -12.85
C HIS A 29 9.17 -31.27 -12.30
N GLY A 30 8.18 -31.57 -13.15
CA GLY A 30 6.90 -32.14 -12.74
C GLY A 30 6.08 -31.21 -11.85
N LYS A 31 6.22 -29.89 -12.04
CA LYS A 31 5.52 -28.83 -11.30
C LYS A 31 4.64 -28.01 -12.22
N THR A 32 3.57 -27.46 -11.67
CA THR A 32 2.90 -26.30 -12.27
C THR A 32 3.75 -25.04 -12.10
N VAL A 33 3.50 -24.02 -12.92
CA VAL A 33 4.19 -22.71 -12.78
C VAL A 33 3.96 -22.12 -11.39
N SER A 34 2.73 -22.22 -10.87
CA SER A 34 2.38 -21.71 -9.54
C SER A 34 3.14 -22.42 -8.41
N GLU A 35 3.27 -23.75 -8.46
CA GLU A 35 4.05 -24.50 -7.47
C GLU A 35 5.53 -24.16 -7.52
N LEU A 36 6.11 -24.01 -8.71
CA LEU A 36 7.51 -23.63 -8.88
C LEU A 36 7.78 -22.25 -8.29
N LEU A 37 6.94 -21.26 -8.62
CA LEU A 37 7.08 -19.90 -8.11
C LEU A 37 6.79 -19.81 -6.60
N SER A 38 5.83 -20.57 -6.10
CA SER A 38 5.52 -20.64 -4.67
C SER A 38 6.72 -21.16 -3.87
N GLY A 39 7.44 -22.16 -4.38
CA GLY A 39 8.67 -22.65 -3.78
C GLY A 39 9.76 -21.58 -3.77
N PHE A 40 10.00 -20.93 -4.91
CA PHE A 40 11.00 -19.85 -5.02
C PHE A 40 10.71 -18.67 -4.08
N VAL A 41 9.45 -18.23 -4.01
CA VAL A 41 9.03 -17.20 -3.04
C VAL A 41 9.23 -17.68 -1.62
N GLY A 42 8.89 -18.95 -1.32
CA GLY A 42 9.14 -19.57 -0.02
C GLY A 42 10.61 -19.53 0.39
N ASP A 43 11.52 -19.77 -0.53
CA ASP A 43 12.97 -19.67 -0.28
C ASP A 43 13.42 -18.22 -0.06
N LEU A 44 12.90 -17.27 -0.85
CA LEU A 44 13.23 -15.85 -0.74
C LEU A 44 12.84 -15.24 0.62
N ILE A 45 11.70 -15.64 1.19
CA ILE A 45 11.16 -15.03 2.42
C ILE A 45 11.33 -15.92 3.66
N CYS A 46 12.07 -17.03 3.56
CA CYS A 46 12.13 -18.05 4.62
C CYS A 46 10.73 -18.56 5.04
N GLY A 47 9.82 -18.72 4.08
CA GLY A 47 8.41 -19.04 4.28
C GLY A 47 8.11 -20.52 4.46
N SER A 48 6.82 -20.85 4.61
CA SER A 48 6.33 -22.21 4.86
C SER A 48 6.46 -23.18 3.68
N GLN A 49 6.72 -22.67 2.47
CA GLN A 49 6.92 -23.44 1.23
C GLN A 49 8.38 -23.50 0.80
N THR A 50 9.33 -23.25 1.72
CA THR A 50 10.77 -23.35 1.43
C THR A 50 11.18 -24.77 1.03
N ASN A 51 12.11 -24.87 0.09
CA ASN A 51 12.69 -26.12 -0.41
C ASN A 51 13.85 -26.63 0.46
N GLY A 52 14.39 -25.82 1.37
CA GLY A 52 15.50 -26.23 2.23
C GLY A 52 16.35 -25.05 2.71
N SER A 53 17.32 -25.32 3.58
CA SER A 53 18.27 -24.30 4.05
C SER A 53 19.16 -23.77 2.94
N ASP A 54 19.60 -24.66 2.06
CA ASP A 54 20.57 -24.35 1.03
C ASP A 54 19.92 -23.47 -0.04
N GLU A 55 18.66 -23.71 -0.37
CA GLU A 55 17.88 -22.88 -1.28
C GLU A 55 17.64 -21.47 -0.73
N ARG A 56 17.39 -21.33 0.59
CA ARG A 56 17.31 -20.01 1.25
C ARG A 56 18.64 -19.27 1.19
N GLU A 57 19.75 -19.96 1.44
CA GLU A 57 21.09 -19.38 1.32
C GLU A 57 21.35 -18.90 -0.12
N PHE A 58 20.98 -19.69 -1.12
CA PHE A 58 21.10 -19.26 -2.53
C PHE A 58 20.19 -18.09 -2.88
N ALA A 59 18.96 -18.06 -2.37
CA ALA A 59 18.04 -16.94 -2.58
C ALA A 59 18.57 -15.64 -1.96
N GLU A 60 19.10 -15.71 -0.74
CA GLU A 60 19.75 -14.58 -0.05
C GLU A 60 20.99 -14.10 -0.81
N LEU A 61 21.85 -15.03 -1.28
CA LEU A 61 23.02 -14.69 -2.10
C LEU A 61 22.61 -14.02 -3.42
N TRP A 62 21.54 -14.48 -4.07
CA TRP A 62 21.01 -13.84 -5.27
C TRP A 62 20.53 -12.42 -4.97
N LEU A 63 19.78 -12.23 -3.89
CA LEU A 63 19.26 -10.92 -3.46
C LEU A 63 20.42 -9.94 -3.17
N ASN A 64 21.38 -10.35 -2.35
CA ASN A 64 22.56 -9.57 -1.97
C ASN A 64 23.44 -9.21 -3.17
N ARG A 65 23.58 -10.12 -4.16
CA ARG A 65 24.32 -9.81 -5.38
C ARG A 65 23.57 -8.87 -6.32
N ARG A 66 22.24 -8.94 -6.36
CA ARG A 66 21.43 -8.16 -7.28
C ARG A 66 21.25 -6.72 -6.81
N TYR A 67 20.97 -6.53 -5.53
CA TYR A 67 20.64 -5.23 -4.95
C TYR A 67 21.75 -4.67 -4.06
N GLY A 68 22.85 -5.42 -3.88
CA GLY A 68 23.99 -5.00 -3.07
C GLY A 68 23.74 -5.20 -1.56
N TYR A 69 24.80 -5.00 -0.78
CA TYR A 69 24.73 -4.90 0.69
C TYR A 69 24.37 -3.47 1.16
N TRP A 70 24.40 -2.50 0.25
CA TRP A 70 24.20 -1.09 0.56
C TRP A 70 22.71 -0.77 0.48
N GLU A 71 22.23 0.02 1.44
CA GLU A 71 20.86 0.48 1.50
C GLU A 71 20.50 1.20 0.20
N ASP A 72 19.44 0.73 -0.46
CA ASP A 72 18.83 1.46 -1.57
C ASP A 72 18.37 2.82 -1.00
N ASP A 73 18.89 3.91 -1.56
CA ASP A 73 18.57 5.28 -1.12
C ASP A 73 17.19 5.74 -1.62
N SER A 74 16.34 4.81 -2.05
CA SER A 74 14.95 5.08 -2.36
C SER A 74 14.14 5.44 -1.10
N LEU A 75 13.11 6.26 -1.28
CA LEU A 75 12.19 6.62 -0.21
C LEU A 75 11.50 5.39 0.37
N LEU A 76 11.11 4.44 -0.48
CA LEU A 76 10.45 3.22 -0.04
C LEU A 76 11.36 2.38 0.88
N ALA A 77 12.63 2.22 0.52
CA ALA A 77 13.59 1.50 1.36
C ALA A 77 13.86 2.26 2.67
N HIS A 78 13.96 3.59 2.62
CA HIS A 78 14.09 4.43 3.81
C HIS A 78 12.91 4.22 4.79
N LEU A 79 11.68 4.30 4.30
CA LEU A 79 10.46 4.08 5.10
C LEU A 79 10.35 2.64 5.61
N ALA A 80 10.79 1.65 4.83
CA ALA A 80 10.81 0.26 5.26
C ALA A 80 11.81 -0.02 6.39
N ASN A 81 12.88 0.77 6.46
CA ASN A 81 13.88 0.66 7.52
C ASN A 81 13.51 1.50 8.76
N SER A 82 12.54 2.42 8.68
CA SER A 82 12.13 3.25 9.81
C SER A 82 11.18 2.57 10.80
N ASP A 83 10.36 1.61 10.33
CA ASP A 83 9.37 0.93 11.17
C ASP A 83 9.23 -0.57 10.79
N PRO A 84 9.12 -1.50 11.76
CA PRO A 84 8.82 -2.90 11.50
C PRO A 84 7.50 -3.14 10.72
N ASP A 85 6.48 -2.30 10.92
CA ASP A 85 5.25 -2.31 10.14
C ASP A 85 5.37 -1.36 8.93
N VAL A 86 6.03 -1.89 7.89
CA VAL A 86 6.29 -1.15 6.65
C VAL A 86 4.99 -0.66 5.99
N ASN A 87 3.89 -1.40 6.11
CA ASN A 87 2.61 -1.02 5.48
C ASN A 87 2.02 0.20 6.19
N ALA A 88 2.03 0.19 7.53
CA ALA A 88 1.61 1.33 8.34
C ALA A 88 2.48 2.57 8.08
N ALA A 89 3.82 2.42 8.10
CA ALA A 89 4.74 3.53 7.90
C ALA A 89 4.57 4.19 6.51
N VAL A 90 4.55 3.39 5.44
CA VAL A 90 4.35 3.91 4.08
C VAL A 90 2.96 4.52 3.92
N GLY A 91 1.92 3.91 4.50
CA GLY A 91 0.54 4.41 4.45
C GLY A 91 0.34 5.73 5.19
N GLU A 92 0.90 5.85 6.40
CA GLU A 92 0.86 7.10 7.18
C GLU A 92 1.66 8.19 6.47
N PHE A 93 2.89 7.90 6.05
CA PHE A 93 3.70 8.86 5.29
C PHE A 93 2.94 9.41 4.08
N LEU A 94 2.35 8.56 3.24
CA LEU A 94 1.62 9.00 2.06
C LEU A 94 0.39 9.84 2.41
N THR A 95 -0.33 9.49 3.48
CA THR A 95 -1.48 10.26 3.96
C THR A 95 -1.06 11.66 4.41
N GLN A 96 -0.02 11.75 5.23
CA GLN A 96 0.49 13.04 5.71
C GLN A 96 1.12 13.86 4.60
N TYR A 97 1.77 13.21 3.64
CA TYR A 97 2.31 13.86 2.44
C TYR A 97 1.20 14.47 1.58
N ASP A 98 0.11 13.75 1.36
CA ASP A 98 -1.04 14.25 0.60
C ASP A 98 -1.73 15.41 1.33
N ASP A 99 -1.93 15.31 2.64
CA ASP A 99 -2.49 16.40 3.45
C ASP A 99 -1.56 17.62 3.47
N TRP A 100 -0.24 17.44 3.54
CA TRP A 100 0.72 18.53 3.45
C TRP A 100 0.67 19.20 2.08
N LYS A 101 0.66 18.44 0.97
CA LYS A 101 0.49 19.01 -0.37
C LYS A 101 -0.82 19.75 -0.52
N LEU A 102 -1.92 19.19 0.00
CA LEU A 102 -3.22 19.85 0.00
C LEU A 102 -3.18 21.17 0.79
N SER A 103 -2.49 21.24 1.92
CA SER A 103 -2.36 22.46 2.71
C SER A 103 -1.63 23.59 1.99
N LEU A 104 -0.72 23.26 1.06
CA LEU A 104 -0.03 24.23 0.23
C LEU A 104 -0.94 24.77 -0.88
N GLU A 105 -1.81 23.92 -1.43
CA GLU A 105 -2.74 24.27 -2.51
C GLU A 105 -4.02 24.96 -2.01
N HIS A 106 -4.51 24.53 -0.84
CA HIS A 106 -5.78 24.90 -0.22
C HIS A 106 -5.62 25.23 1.28
N PRO A 107 -4.85 26.27 1.64
CA PRO A 107 -4.59 26.63 3.04
C PRO A 107 -5.85 26.98 3.83
N GLU A 108 -6.93 27.39 3.14
CA GLU A 108 -8.23 27.65 3.76
C GLU A 108 -8.86 26.42 4.43
N GLU A 109 -8.52 25.20 3.99
CA GLU A 109 -9.01 23.97 4.60
C GLU A 109 -8.33 23.65 5.94
N PHE A 110 -7.17 24.26 6.19
CA PHE A 110 -6.38 24.09 7.40
C PHE A 110 -6.41 25.35 8.28
N ALA A 111 -7.33 26.29 8.00
CA ALA A 111 -7.38 27.59 8.66
C ALA A 111 -7.52 27.50 10.18
N ASP A 112 -8.29 26.54 10.68
CA ASP A 112 -8.45 26.31 12.12
C ASP A 112 -7.13 25.83 12.76
N GLU A 113 -6.44 24.87 12.15
CA GLU A 113 -5.14 24.39 12.63
C GLU A 113 -4.06 25.48 12.59
N ILE A 114 -4.06 26.30 11.54
CA ILE A 114 -3.16 27.46 11.40
C ILE A 114 -3.48 28.52 12.47
N ALA A 115 -4.76 28.73 12.78
CA ALA A 115 -5.20 29.70 13.78
C ALA A 115 -4.89 29.25 15.21
N ASP A 116 -4.97 27.95 15.48
CA ASP A 116 -4.64 27.36 16.77
C ASP A 116 -3.14 27.51 17.10
N CYS A 117 -2.26 27.34 16.11
CA CYS A 117 -0.80 27.47 16.27
C CYS A 117 -0.15 28.37 15.19
N PRO A 118 -0.32 29.70 15.25
CA PRO A 118 0.15 30.61 14.21
C PRO A 118 1.67 30.61 14.06
N GLY A 119 2.15 30.37 12.84
CA GLY A 119 3.58 30.37 12.51
C GLY A 119 4.31 29.07 12.84
N GLU A 120 3.59 28.06 13.36
CA GLU A 120 4.11 26.70 13.50
C GLU A 120 3.83 25.88 12.24
N LYS A 121 4.57 24.78 12.08
CA LYS A 121 4.32 23.82 11.01
C LYS A 121 3.03 23.06 11.32
N LEU A 122 2.25 22.76 10.27
CA LEU A 122 1.11 21.87 10.41
C LEU A 122 1.58 20.47 10.83
N TYR A 123 0.71 19.73 11.53
CA TYR A 123 1.01 18.37 11.98
C TYR A 123 1.45 17.48 10.81
N CYS A 124 0.75 17.54 9.67
CA CYS A 124 1.10 16.77 8.48
C CYS A 124 2.52 17.07 7.97
N GLN A 125 2.92 18.34 7.95
CA GLN A 125 4.28 18.73 7.59
C GLN A 125 5.31 18.19 8.59
N MET A 126 5.03 18.30 9.89
CA MET A 126 5.93 17.80 10.94
C MET A 126 6.16 16.30 10.84
N VAL A 127 5.10 15.52 10.60
CA VAL A 127 5.19 14.06 10.46
C VAL A 127 5.96 13.67 9.20
N VAL A 128 5.70 14.33 8.07
CA VAL A 128 6.46 14.09 6.84
C VAL A 128 7.96 14.36 7.06
N GLU A 129 8.31 15.47 7.69
CA GLU A 129 9.71 15.79 7.99
C GLU A 129 10.38 14.79 8.94
N ASP A 130 9.62 14.19 9.86
CA ASP A 130 10.14 13.15 10.75
C ASP A 130 10.43 11.84 9.98
N TYR A 131 9.50 11.41 9.11
CA TYR A 131 9.68 10.24 8.24
C TYR A 131 10.81 10.41 7.21
N LEU A 132 11.13 11.64 6.80
CA LEU A 132 12.23 11.92 5.88
C LEU A 132 13.56 12.16 6.59
N ARG A 133 13.58 12.11 7.93
CA ARG A 133 14.78 12.44 8.70
C ARG A 133 15.91 11.46 8.37
N GLY A 134 16.99 12.01 7.83
CA GLY A 134 18.18 11.23 7.46
C GLY A 134 18.12 10.64 6.06
N TRP A 135 17.01 10.82 5.34
CA TRP A 135 16.96 10.53 3.91
C TRP A 135 17.65 11.65 3.11
N SER A 136 18.47 11.27 2.14
CA SER A 136 19.36 12.17 1.40
C SER A 136 18.64 13.21 0.53
N HIS A 137 17.38 12.94 0.16
CA HIS A 137 16.56 13.78 -0.73
C HIS A 137 15.37 14.43 0.01
N ALA A 138 15.44 14.57 1.33
CA ALA A 138 14.35 15.11 2.14
C ALA A 138 13.89 16.52 1.71
N ASP A 139 14.79 17.33 1.17
CA ASP A 139 14.50 18.71 0.73
C ASP A 139 13.75 18.79 -0.62
N ASP A 140 13.85 17.76 -1.47
CA ASP A 140 13.23 17.71 -2.79
C ASP A 140 12.85 16.27 -3.14
N ILE A 141 11.64 15.87 -2.73
CA ILE A 141 11.15 14.50 -2.88
C ILE A 141 10.75 14.27 -4.35
N PRO A 142 11.44 13.40 -5.10
CA PRO A 142 11.10 13.16 -6.50
C PRO A 142 9.71 12.52 -6.63
N GLU A 143 8.92 12.97 -7.62
CA GLU A 143 7.56 12.46 -7.85
C GLU A 143 7.53 10.94 -8.09
N GLU A 144 8.58 10.41 -8.72
CA GLU A 144 8.72 8.97 -8.98
C GLU A 144 8.89 8.13 -7.71
N GLU A 145 9.45 8.69 -6.63
CA GLU A 145 9.54 8.01 -5.33
C GLU A 145 8.16 7.89 -4.67
N ILE A 146 7.34 8.95 -4.76
CA ILE A 146 5.94 8.92 -4.29
C ILE A 146 5.12 7.90 -5.09
N LYS A 147 5.28 7.88 -6.42
CA LYS A 147 4.63 6.88 -7.29
C LYS A 147 5.05 5.46 -6.91
N ARG A 148 6.34 5.24 -6.63
CA ARG A 148 6.85 3.94 -6.18
C ARG A 148 6.22 3.51 -4.85
N CYS A 149 6.16 4.39 -3.86
CA CYS A 149 5.54 4.11 -2.57
C CYS A 149 4.05 3.77 -2.70
N ARG A 150 3.30 4.55 -3.50
CA ARG A 150 1.87 4.28 -3.76
C ARG A 150 1.65 2.94 -4.48
N LYS A 151 2.49 2.63 -5.46
CA LYS A 151 2.44 1.36 -6.19
C LYS A 151 2.71 0.20 -5.24
N TRP A 152 3.78 0.28 -4.45
CA TRP A 152 4.12 -0.74 -3.46
C TRP A 152 3.00 -0.95 -2.44
N LEU A 153 2.44 0.13 -1.89
CA LEU A 153 1.36 0.05 -0.90
C LEU A 153 0.11 -0.64 -1.48
N THR A 154 -0.20 -0.36 -2.75
CA THR A 154 -1.30 -1.01 -3.47
C THR A 154 -1.06 -2.52 -3.61
N GLU A 155 0.12 -2.91 -4.10
CA GLU A 155 0.50 -4.31 -4.29
C GLU A 155 0.58 -5.08 -2.96
N ALA A 156 1.16 -4.47 -1.92
CA ALA A 156 1.26 -5.04 -0.58
C ALA A 156 -0.12 -5.27 0.04
N ASN A 157 -1.04 -4.32 -0.13
CA ASN A 157 -2.39 -4.47 0.38
C ASN A 157 -3.22 -5.52 -0.37
N GLN A 158 -3.04 -5.64 -1.67
CA GLN A 158 -3.63 -6.74 -2.45
C GLN A 158 -3.09 -8.09 -1.98
N LEU A 159 -1.78 -8.18 -1.77
CA LEU A 159 -1.11 -9.39 -1.29
C LEU A 159 -1.60 -9.79 0.11
N ASN A 160 -1.73 -8.83 1.03
CA ASN A 160 -2.19 -9.05 2.39
C ASN A 160 -3.71 -9.28 2.49
N GLY A 161 -4.47 -9.01 1.43
CA GLY A 161 -5.93 -9.08 1.44
C GLY A 161 -6.60 -7.94 2.21
N THR A 162 -5.89 -6.82 2.41
CA THR A 162 -6.39 -5.60 3.05
C THR A 162 -7.05 -4.65 2.05
N LEU A 163 -6.78 -4.80 0.75
CA LEU A 163 -7.59 -4.20 -0.30
C LEU A 163 -8.41 -5.28 -1.03
N PRO A 164 -9.74 -5.12 -1.19
CA PRO A 164 -10.49 -5.97 -2.10
C PRO A 164 -9.91 -5.81 -3.52
N PRO A 165 -9.89 -6.88 -4.34
CA PRO A 165 -9.51 -6.77 -5.74
C PRO A 165 -10.43 -5.73 -6.37
N THR A 166 -9.85 -4.64 -6.85
CA THR A 166 -10.51 -3.40 -7.32
C THR A 166 -11.96 -3.64 -7.73
N THR A 167 -12.87 -3.51 -6.77
CA THR A 167 -14.30 -3.45 -7.06
C THR A 167 -14.51 -2.11 -7.70
N ASP A 168 -14.86 -2.16 -8.98
CA ASP A 168 -15.48 -1.11 -9.77
C ASP A 168 -15.83 0.14 -8.94
N VAL A 169 -14.93 1.14 -8.97
CA VAL A 169 -15.10 2.42 -8.27
C VAL A 169 -16.06 3.36 -9.01
N GLU A 170 -16.51 2.96 -10.20
CA GLU A 170 -17.39 3.72 -11.09
C GLU A 170 -18.73 4.12 -10.43
N PRO A 171 -19.40 3.29 -9.60
CA PRO A 171 -20.59 3.68 -8.86
C PRO A 171 -20.34 4.74 -7.78
N TYR A 172 -19.10 4.85 -7.31
CA TYR A 172 -18.70 5.75 -6.22
C TYR A 172 -18.10 7.06 -6.71
N LYS A 173 -17.65 7.15 -7.97
CA LYS A 173 -17.18 8.39 -8.61
C LYS A 173 -18.22 9.52 -8.54
N GLN A 174 -19.51 9.18 -8.56
CA GLN A 174 -20.58 10.18 -8.41
C GLN A 174 -20.63 10.82 -7.01
N TYR A 175 -20.19 10.09 -5.99
CA TYR A 175 -20.17 10.55 -4.59
C TYR A 175 -18.82 11.15 -4.21
N PHE A 176 -17.74 10.68 -4.85
CA PHE A 176 -16.38 11.15 -4.64
C PHE A 176 -15.69 11.47 -5.98
N PRO A 177 -16.03 12.60 -6.62
CA PRO A 177 -15.28 13.12 -7.75
C PRO A 177 -13.78 13.26 -7.42
N GLN A 178 -12.90 13.06 -8.40
CA GLN A 178 -11.45 13.19 -8.21
C GLN A 178 -10.99 14.59 -7.77
N THR A 179 -11.88 15.59 -7.84
CA THR A 179 -11.66 16.97 -7.40
C THR A 179 -12.11 17.22 -5.96
N TYR A 180 -12.50 16.19 -5.20
CA TYR A 180 -12.87 16.37 -3.80
C TYR A 180 -11.61 16.43 -2.94
N SER A 181 -11.51 17.48 -2.13
CA SER A 181 -10.54 17.54 -1.04
C SER A 181 -10.90 16.55 0.07
N VAL A 182 -9.92 16.21 0.91
CA VAL A 182 -10.10 15.28 2.03
C VAL A 182 -11.20 15.75 2.99
N SER A 183 -11.30 17.05 3.25
CA SER A 183 -12.37 17.65 4.05
C SER A 183 -13.75 17.43 3.44
N ARG A 184 -13.85 17.60 2.11
CA ARG A 184 -15.08 17.39 1.36
C ARG A 184 -15.46 15.91 1.27
N MET A 185 -14.47 15.02 1.14
CA MET A 185 -14.66 13.57 1.24
C MET A 185 -15.17 13.19 2.63
N ARG A 186 -14.54 13.66 3.72
CA ARG A 186 -14.97 13.42 5.10
C ARG A 186 -16.39 13.90 5.34
N ALA A 187 -16.72 15.14 4.95
CA ALA A 187 -18.08 15.67 5.08
C ALA A 187 -19.11 14.86 4.29
N THR A 188 -18.75 14.40 3.09
CA THR A 188 -19.61 13.54 2.26
C THR A 188 -19.81 12.17 2.89
N ILE A 189 -18.76 11.56 3.44
CA ILE A 189 -18.83 10.28 4.17
C ILE A 189 -19.74 10.41 5.38
N ILE A 190 -19.55 11.45 6.21
CA ILE A 190 -20.40 11.73 7.38
C ILE A 190 -21.87 11.88 6.94
N HIS A 191 -22.14 12.66 5.90
CA HIS A 191 -23.49 12.87 5.41
C HIS A 191 -24.15 11.55 4.93
N LEU A 192 -23.41 10.71 4.21
CA LEU A 192 -23.90 9.41 3.74
C LEU A 192 -24.18 8.45 4.91
N LEU A 193 -23.33 8.46 5.95
CA LEU A 193 -23.52 7.66 7.16
C LEU A 193 -24.77 8.10 7.94
N GLU A 194 -24.99 9.42 8.09
CA GLU A 194 -26.19 9.96 8.73
C GLU A 194 -27.47 9.57 7.97
N GLN A 195 -27.46 9.69 6.63
CA GLN A 195 -28.59 9.28 5.81
C GLN A 195 -28.90 7.79 5.97
N TRP A 196 -27.87 6.94 6.01
CA TRP A 196 -28.02 5.51 6.24
C TRP A 196 -28.61 5.22 7.62
N GLN A 197 -28.09 5.87 8.68
CA GLN A 197 -28.56 5.68 10.05
C GLN A 197 -30.04 6.09 10.21
N ARG A 198 -30.46 7.20 9.61
CA ARG A 198 -31.87 7.63 9.56
C ARG A 198 -32.76 6.60 8.85
N LYS A 199 -32.30 6.04 7.74
CA LYS A 199 -33.03 4.97 7.02
C LYS A 199 -33.20 3.70 7.87
N GLN A 200 -32.18 3.32 8.66
CA GLN A 200 -32.30 2.17 9.56
C GLN A 200 -33.28 2.43 10.70
N GLN A 201 -33.26 3.62 11.30
CA GLN A 201 -34.22 4.01 12.34
C GLN A 201 -35.66 4.01 11.83
N HIS A 202 -35.90 4.53 10.61
CA HIS A 202 -37.22 4.48 9.99
C HIS A 202 -37.70 3.04 9.68
N LYS A 203 -36.78 2.13 9.31
CA LYS A 203 -37.10 0.71 9.12
C LYS A 203 -37.43 0.00 10.44
N GLN A 204 -36.80 0.38 11.55
CA GLN A 204 -37.11 -0.16 12.88
C GLN A 204 -38.44 0.39 13.45
N GLN A 205 -38.81 1.63 13.11
CA GLN A 205 -40.07 2.26 13.52
C GLN A 205 -41.28 1.78 12.70
N ARG A 206 -41.07 1.40 11.44
CA ARG A 206 -42.04 0.65 10.65
C ARG A 206 -41.95 -0.83 11.01
N GLY A 207 -42.47 -1.20 12.18
CA GLY A 207 -42.67 -2.60 12.55
C GLY A 207 -43.44 -3.36 11.45
N PRO A 208 -43.34 -4.71 11.38
CA PRO A 208 -43.94 -5.48 10.29
C PRO A 208 -45.43 -5.17 10.22
N GLU A 209 -45.89 -4.65 9.08
CA GLU A 209 -47.31 -4.57 8.76
C GLU A 209 -47.87 -6.00 8.83
N LYS A 210 -48.79 -6.22 9.77
CA LYS A 210 -49.56 -7.46 9.90
C LYS A 210 -50.61 -7.56 8.80
#